data_AF-A0A9P7C9B4-F1
#
_entry.id   AF-A0A9P7C9B4-F1
#
_cell.length_a   1.000
_cell.length_b   1.000
_cell.length_c   1.000
_cell.angle_alpha   90.00
_cell.angle_beta   90.00
_cell.angle_gamma   90.00
#
_symmetry.space_group_name_H-M   'P 1'
#
loop_
_entity.id
_entity.type
_entity.pdbx_description
1 polymer ?
#
loop_
_entity_poly.entity_id
_entity_poly.type
_entity_poly.pdbx_seq_one_letter_code
_entity_poly.pdbx_strand_id
1 'polypeptide(L)'
;MHGLFLGTAKKMVKIWRTTICDLTHELYLTDADLKEMQKEANDIILPAQYTPINQKIASDFSDLKADEWRTWCLALSPLLLKSRLPVRHKENWAKFVQACHIVQ
;
A
#
# COMPACT_ATOMS: atom_id res chain seq x y z
N MET A 1 -0.01 14.28 12.91
CA MET A 1 -0.46 13.05 12.20
C MET A 1 0.65 12.09 11.78
N HIS A 2 1.88 12.18 12.33
CA HIS A 2 3.01 11.35 11.89
C HIS A 2 2.82 9.84 12.14
N GLY A 3 2.04 9.45 13.16
CA GLY A 3 1.86 8.04 13.56
C GLY A 3 0.77 7.27 12.80
N LEU A 4 -0.24 7.94 12.22
CA LEU A 4 -1.40 7.24 11.63
C LEU A 4 -1.01 6.52 10.33
N PHE A 5 -0.34 7.26 9.42
CA PHE A 5 0.15 6.75 8.14
C PHE A 5 1.35 5.82 8.34
N LEU A 6 2.38 6.28 9.06
CA LEU A 6 3.61 5.51 9.23
C LEU A 6 3.39 4.23 10.05
N GLY A 7 2.58 4.28 11.10
CA GLY A 7 2.36 3.13 11.98
C GLY A 7 1.43 2.09 11.35
N THR A 8 0.21 2.52 10.99
CA THR A 8 -0.83 1.58 10.54
C THR A 8 -0.53 1.02 9.15
N ALA A 9 -0.13 1.87 8.19
CA ALA A 9 0.13 1.41 6.82
C ALA A 9 1.31 0.44 6.77
N LYS A 10 2.40 0.76 7.46
CA LYS A 10 3.57 -0.12 7.55
C LYS A 10 3.21 -1.45 8.19
N LYS A 11 2.38 -1.44 9.24
CA LYS A 11 1.90 -2.67 9.88
C LYS A 11 1.02 -3.50 8.94
N MET A 12 0.15 -2.88 8.16
CA MET A 12 -0.70 -3.58 7.19
C MET A 12 0.11 -4.22 6.06
N VAL A 13 1.09 -3.49 5.49
CA VAL A 13 2.03 -4.05 4.51
C VAL A 13 2.75 -5.27 5.09
N LYS A 14 3.27 -5.16 6.32
CA LYS A 14 3.90 -6.29 7.01
C LYS A 14 2.95 -7.49 7.13
N ILE A 15 1.69 -7.26 7.54
CA ILE A 15 0.69 -8.33 7.64
C ILE A 15 0.47 -9.01 6.29
N TRP A 16 0.29 -8.24 5.21
CA TRP A 16 0.09 -8.83 3.87
C TRP A 16 1.32 -9.61 3.36
N ARG A 17 2.51 -9.21 3.79
CA ARG A 17 3.78 -9.85 3.43
C ARG A 17 4.11 -11.10 4.26
N THR A 18 3.51 -11.26 5.44
CA THR A 18 3.80 -12.40 6.34
C THR A 18 2.63 -13.34 6.55
N THR A 19 1.44 -13.01 6.07
CA THR A 19 0.24 -13.83 6.24
C THR A 19 -0.01 -14.66 4.99
N ILE A 20 -0.20 -15.96 5.19
CA ILE A 20 -0.58 -16.91 4.16
C ILE A 20 -2.11 -16.89 4.03
N CYS A 21 -2.59 -16.84 2.79
CA CYS A 21 -3.98 -16.97 2.44
C CYS A 21 -4.41 -18.43 2.54
N ASP A 22 -5.40 -18.74 3.37
CA ASP A 22 -5.90 -20.12 3.54
C ASP A 22 -6.49 -20.73 2.25
N LEU A 23 -6.90 -19.89 1.29
CA LEU A 23 -7.51 -20.35 0.04
C LEU A 23 -6.45 -20.69 -1.03
N THR A 24 -5.42 -19.85 -1.17
CA THR A 24 -4.39 -20.02 -2.21
C THR A 24 -3.14 -20.72 -1.67
N HIS A 25 -3.00 -20.84 -0.34
CA HIS A 25 -1.79 -21.31 0.35
C HIS A 25 -0.52 -20.52 0.02
N GLU A 26 -0.69 -19.26 -0.42
CA GLU A 26 0.39 -18.32 -0.75
C GLU A 26 0.29 -17.05 0.11
N LEU A 27 1.38 -16.28 0.18
CA LEU A 27 1.36 -14.96 0.84
C LEU A 27 0.35 -14.03 0.16
N TYR A 28 -0.29 -13.14 0.92
CA TYR A 28 -1.18 -12.14 0.31
C TYR A 28 -0.47 -11.18 -0.66
N LEU A 29 0.82 -10.90 -0.42
CA LEU A 29 1.67 -10.16 -1.35
C LEU A 29 3.04 -10.84 -1.47
N THR A 30 3.33 -11.37 -2.64
CA THR A 30 4.63 -11.97 -2.98
C THR A 30 5.62 -10.90 -3.49
N ASP A 31 6.90 -11.26 -3.63
CA ASP A 31 7.88 -10.37 -4.27
C ASP A 31 7.57 -10.10 -5.74
N ALA A 32 6.89 -11.03 -6.42
CA ALA A 32 6.42 -10.84 -7.79
C ALA A 32 5.34 -9.75 -7.84
N ASP A 33 4.37 -9.81 -6.92
CA ASP A 33 3.33 -8.79 -6.79
C ASP A 33 3.93 -7.41 -6.54
N LEU A 34 4.94 -7.28 -5.67
CA LEU A 34 5.60 -6.00 -5.40
C LEU A 34 6.29 -5.42 -6.64
N LYS A 35 6.93 -6.27 -7.45
CA LYS A 35 7.55 -5.85 -8.71
C LYS A 35 6.51 -5.38 -9.72
N GLU A 36 5.38 -6.08 -9.83
CA GLU A 36 4.28 -5.66 -10.69
C GLU A 36 3.63 -4.35 -10.22
N MET A 37 3.35 -4.24 -8.93
CA MET A 37 2.83 -3.01 -8.33
C MET A 37 3.77 -1.83 -8.55
N GLN A 38 5.09 -2.02 -8.52
CA GLN A 38 6.03 -0.95 -8.81
C GLN A 38 5.97 -0.51 -10.28
N LYS A 39 5.78 -1.45 -11.22
CA LYS A 39 5.59 -1.11 -12.64
C LYS A 39 4.32 -0.29 -12.83
N GLU A 40 3.20 -0.78 -12.29
CA GLU A 40 1.92 -0.06 -12.31
C GLU A 40 2.02 1.32 -11.64
N ALA A 41 2.72 1.43 -10.51
CA ALA A 41 2.93 2.69 -9.80
C ALA A 41 3.71 3.72 -10.64
N ASN A 42 4.67 3.25 -11.46
CA ASN A 42 5.46 4.14 -12.32
C ASN A 42 4.62 4.70 -13.49
N ASP A 43 3.57 3.98 -13.92
CA ASP A 43 2.67 4.41 -14.99
C ASP A 43 1.55 5.33 -14.48
N ILE A 44 1.34 5.42 -13.16
CA ILE A 44 0.34 6.30 -12.55
C ILE A 44 0.87 7.74 -12.48
N ILE A 45 0.14 8.65 -13.12
CA ILE A 45 0.39 10.09 -13.01
C ILE A 45 -0.17 10.59 -11.67
N LEU A 46 0.73 10.98 -10.77
CA LEU A 46 0.36 11.53 -9.46
C LEU A 46 0.08 13.04 -9.56
N PRO A 47 -0.99 13.55 -8.91
CA PRO A 47 -1.19 14.98 -8.70
C PRO A 47 -0.02 15.64 -7.96
N ALA A 48 0.22 16.93 -8.22
CA ALA A 48 1.36 17.68 -7.68
C ALA A 48 1.44 17.69 -6.14
N GLN A 49 0.32 17.47 -5.43
CA GLN A 49 0.30 17.39 -3.97
C GLN A 49 0.91 16.10 -3.38
N TYR A 50 1.19 15.09 -4.20
CA TYR A 50 1.72 13.80 -3.73
C TYR A 50 3.20 13.63 -4.05
N THR A 51 3.95 13.10 -3.08
CA THR A 51 5.37 12.76 -3.27
C THR A 51 5.49 11.41 -4.00
N PRO A 52 6.21 11.33 -5.13
CA PRO A 52 6.43 10.08 -5.85
C PRO A 52 7.16 9.03 -5.01
N ILE A 53 6.84 7.75 -5.25
CA ILE A 53 7.51 6.61 -4.60
C ILE A 53 8.43 5.92 -5.60
N ASN A 54 9.70 6.31 -5.62
CA ASN A 54 10.67 5.83 -6.60
C ASN A 54 11.24 4.47 -6.20
N GLN A 55 10.80 3.38 -6.85
CA GLN A 55 11.36 2.01 -6.71
C GLN A 55 11.28 1.37 -5.31
N LYS A 56 10.66 2.04 -4.33
CA LYS A 56 10.56 1.54 -2.95
C LYS A 56 9.48 0.49 -2.74
N ILE A 57 8.47 0.39 -3.61
CA ILE A 57 7.43 -0.64 -3.50
C ILE A 57 8.03 -2.02 -3.81
N ALA A 58 8.81 -2.13 -4.90
CA ALA A 58 9.53 -3.35 -5.25
C ALA A 58 10.60 -3.73 -4.21
N SER A 59 11.04 -2.77 -3.39
CA SER A 59 12.06 -2.92 -2.35
C SER A 59 11.45 -3.20 -0.97
N ASP A 60 10.27 -3.82 -0.91
CA ASP A 60 9.54 -4.12 0.33
C ASP A 60 9.29 -2.88 1.21
N PHE A 61 8.97 -1.75 0.57
CA PHE A 61 8.63 -0.50 1.26
C PHE A 61 9.75 0.03 2.16
N SER A 62 11.00 -0.33 1.86
CA SER A 62 12.18 0.12 2.61
C SER A 62 12.34 1.64 2.55
N ASP A 63 12.69 2.24 3.70
CA ASP A 63 13.04 3.65 3.85
C ASP A 63 12.05 4.66 3.26
N LEU A 64 10.76 4.33 3.29
CA LEU A 64 9.68 5.26 2.99
C LEU A 64 9.57 6.33 4.08
N LYS A 65 9.63 7.59 3.65
CA LYS A 65 9.41 8.80 4.45
C LYS A 65 7.92 9.01 4.69
N ALA A 66 7.61 9.90 5.64
CA ALA A 66 6.22 10.19 6.02
C ALA A 66 5.33 10.60 4.83
N ASP A 67 5.82 11.48 3.95
CA ASP A 67 5.06 11.94 2.78
C ASP A 67 4.91 10.84 1.71
N GLU A 68 5.90 9.97 1.56
CA GLU A 68 5.80 8.82 0.65
C GLU A 68 4.79 7.79 1.19
N TRP A 69 4.74 7.56 2.50
CA TRP A 69 3.68 6.75 3.14
C TRP A 69 2.30 7.36 2.95
N ARG A 70 2.19 8.69 2.99
CA ARG A 70 0.95 9.40 2.67
C ARG A 70 0.52 9.13 1.24
N THR A 71 1.42 9.27 0.26
CA THR A 71 1.13 8.95 -1.15
C THR A 71 0.72 7.49 -1.32
N TRP A 72 1.42 6.55 -0.67
CA TRP A 72 1.06 5.14 -0.68
C TRP A 72 -0.37 4.93 -0.20
N CYS A 73 -0.72 5.48 0.96
CA CYS A 73 -2.03 5.25 1.56
C CYS A 73 -3.17 5.82 0.72
N LEU A 74 -3.01 7.05 0.24
CA LEU A 74 -4.14 7.81 -0.31
C LEU A 74 -4.28 7.66 -1.83
N ALA A 75 -3.16 7.54 -2.56
CA ALA A 75 -3.17 7.54 -4.01
C ALA A 75 -2.91 6.16 -4.60
N LEU A 76 -1.84 5.49 -4.17
CA LEU A 76 -1.35 4.28 -4.86
C LEU A 76 -2.04 3.01 -4.37
N SER A 77 -2.11 2.78 -3.06
CA SER A 77 -2.63 1.54 -2.48
C SER A 77 -4.08 1.21 -2.87
N PRO A 78 -5.02 2.17 -3.04
CA PRO A 78 -6.38 1.84 -3.50
C PRO A 78 -6.41 1.27 -4.92
N LEU A 79 -5.47 1.69 -5.77
CA LEU A 79 -5.35 1.23 -7.15
C LEU A 79 -4.62 -0.10 -7.21
N LEU A 80 -3.44 -0.16 -6.59
CA LEU A 80 -2.51 -1.29 -6.70
C LEU A 80 -2.98 -2.54 -5.95
N LEU A 81 -3.79 -2.40 -4.89
CA LEU A 81 -4.25 -3.55 -4.10
C LEU A 81 -5.57 -4.15 -4.63
N LYS A 82 -6.22 -3.53 -5.62
CA LYS A 82 -7.59 -3.87 -6.07
C LYS A 82 -7.75 -5.31 -6.57
N SER A 83 -6.73 -5.92 -7.16
CA SER A 83 -6.76 -7.31 -7.64
C SER A 83 -6.00 -8.30 -6.73
N ARG A 84 -5.22 -7.80 -5.76
CA ARG A 84 -4.20 -8.62 -5.07
C ARG A 84 -4.60 -9.15 -3.69
N LEU A 85 -5.50 -8.46 -2.99
CA LEU A 85 -5.92 -8.86 -1.63
C LEU A 85 -7.29 -9.56 -1.59
N PRO A 86 -7.61 -10.34 -0.54
CA PRO A 86 -8.98 -10.79 -0.31
C PRO A 86 -9.94 -9.63 -0.03
N VAL A 87 -11.22 -9.82 -0.35
CA VAL A 87 -12.27 -8.78 -0.21
C VAL A 87 -12.28 -8.14 1.18
N ARG A 88 -12.24 -8.94 2.25
CA ARG A 88 -12.26 -8.43 3.62
C ARG A 88 -11.08 -7.50 3.96
N HIS A 89 -9.88 -7.81 3.46
CA HIS A 89 -8.71 -6.95 3.67
C HIS A 89 -8.82 -5.65 2.86
N LYS A 90 -9.34 -5.73 1.63
CA LYS A 90 -9.61 -4.55 0.79
C LYS A 90 -10.61 -3.61 1.42
N GLU A 91 -11.74 -4.13 1.92
CA GLU A 91 -12.79 -3.32 2.54
C GLU A 91 -12.30 -2.62 3.81
N ASN A 92 -11.56 -3.33 4.67
CA ASN A 92 -10.98 -2.75 5.87
C ASN A 92 -9.93 -1.68 5.53
N TRP A 93 -9.10 -1.94 4.52
CA TRP A 93 -8.13 -0.97 4.04
C TRP A 93 -8.82 0.27 3.43
N ALA A 94 -9.87 0.09 2.63
CA ALA A 94 -10.63 1.20 2.05
C ALA A 94 -11.25 2.10 3.13
N LYS A 95 -11.81 1.52 4.20
CA LYS A 95 -12.31 2.28 5.37
C LYS A 95 -11.19 3.07 6.05
N PHE A 96 -10.01 2.46 6.21
CA PHE A 96 -8.84 3.16 6.76
C PHE A 96 -8.40 4.33 5.86
N VAL A 97 -8.32 4.12 4.54
CA VAL A 97 -7.97 5.16 3.58
C VAL A 97 -9.00 6.30 3.59
N GLN A 98 -10.29 5.97 3.66
CA GLN A 98 -11.36 6.96 3.75
C GLN A 98 -11.26 7.78 5.05
N ALA A 99 -11.01 7.13 6.20
CA ALA A 99 -10.77 7.83 7.45
C ALA A 99 -9.55 8.76 7.34
N CYS A 100 -8.47 8.30 6.70
CA CYS A 100 -7.29 9.12 6.45
C CYS A 100 -7.56 10.37 5.61
N HIS A 101 -8.51 10.34 4.67
CA HIS A 101 -8.89 11.52 3.88
C HIS A 101 -9.64 12.57 4.71
N ILE A 102 -10.36 12.16 5.75
CA ILE A 102 -11.16 13.07 6.60
C ILE A 102 -10.27 13.78 7.62
N VAL A 103 -9.28 13.07 8.16
CA VAL A 103 -8.47 13.56 9.28
C VAL A 103 -7.30 14.45 8.81
N GLN A 104 -6.99 14.45 7.50
CA GLN A 104 -5.83 15.13 6.92
C GLN A 104 -5.98 16.61 6.62
#